data_AF-A0A174SGV9-F1
#
_entry.id   AF-A0A174SGV9-F1
#
_cell.length_a   1.000
_cell.length_b   1.000
_cell.length_c   1.000
_cell.angle_alpha   90.00
_cell.angle_beta   90.00
_cell.angle_gamma   90.00
#
_symmetry.space_group_name_H-M   'P 1'
#
loop_
_entity.id
_entity.type
_entity.pdbx_description
1 polymer ?
#
loop_
_entity_poly.entity_id
_entity_poly.type
_entity_poly.pdbx_seq_one_letter_code
_entity_poly.pdbx_strand_id
1 'polypeptide(L)' 'MEPDRRAAIRRALSLARAGDTVVLAGKGHETYQEVDGVEYHLDEREEIAAYFA' A
#
# COMPACT_ATOMS: atom_id res chain seq x y z
N MET A 1 -2.28 -4.08 -14.78
CA MET A 1 -2.62 -3.80 -13.38
C MET A 1 -1.64 -4.54 -12.51
N GLU A 2 -1.16 -3.93 -11.43
CA GLU A 2 -0.35 -4.62 -10.41
C GLU A 2 -1.32 -5.20 -9.35
N PRO A 3 -1.51 -6.53 -9.29
CA PRO A 3 -2.48 -7.13 -8.37
C PRO A 3 -1.95 -7.25 -6.93
N ASP A 4 -0.64 -7.26 -6.71
CA ASP A 4 -0.08 -7.30 -5.37
C ASP A 4 -0.15 -5.92 -4.71
N ARG A 5 -0.78 -5.84 -3.54
CA ARG A 5 -1.04 -4.56 -2.87
C ARG A 5 0.26 -3.86 -2.46
N ARG A 6 1.25 -4.62 -1.97
CA ARG A 6 2.55 -4.05 -1.56
C ARG A 6 3.34 -3.52 -2.76
N ALA A 7 3.39 -4.29 -3.85
CA ALA A 7 4.02 -3.89 -5.09
C ALA A 7 3.34 -2.66 -5.71
N ALA A 8 2.02 -2.59 -5.66
CA ALA A 8 1.26 -1.43 -6.14
C ALA A 8 1.58 -0.16 -5.36
N ILE A 9 1.64 -0.24 -4.02
CA ILE A 9 2.04 0.89 -3.16
C ILE A 9 3.45 1.34 -3.50
N ARG A 10 4.42 0.42 -3.54
CA ARG A 10 5.82 0.73 -3.88
C ARG A 10 5.96 1.33 -5.27
N ARG A 11 5.19 0.83 -6.24
CA ARG A 11 5.16 1.37 -7.61
C ARG A 11 4.57 2.78 -7.65
N ALA A 12 3.50 3.06 -6.90
CA ALA A 12 2.93 4.40 -6.83
C ALA A 12 3.92 5.40 -6.24
N LEU A 13 4.59 5.02 -5.14
CA LEU A 13 5.61 5.85 -4.49
C LEU A 13 6.85 6.07 -5.37
N SER A 14 7.29 5.08 -6.14
CA SER A 14 8.44 5.23 -7.03
C SER A 14 8.18 6.08 -8.27
N LEU A 15 6.91 6.24 -8.65
CA LEU A 15 6.49 7.11 -9.76
C LEU A 15 6.24 8.56 -9.32
N ALA A 16 5.98 8.78 -8.04
CA ALA A 16 5.68 10.10 -7.50
C ALA A 16 6.90 11.03 -7.55
N ARG A 17 6.67 12.31 -7.84
CA ARG A 17 7.68 13.37 -7.87
C ARG A 17 7.44 14.37 -6.74
N ALA A 18 8.43 15.24 -6.53
CA ALA A 18 8.28 16.36 -5.61
C ALA A 18 7.06 17.22 -6.00
N GLY A 19 6.13 17.40 -5.07
CA GLY A 19 4.88 18.13 -5.28
C GLY A 19 3.67 17.25 -5.61
N ASP A 20 3.87 15.97 -5.92
CA ASP A 20 2.76 15.04 -6.13
C ASP A 20 2.16 14.57 -4.79
N THR A 21 0.86 14.27 -4.80
CA THR A 21 0.15 13.63 -3.69
C THR A 21 -0.31 12.24 -4.11
N VAL A 22 0.11 11.23 -3.35
CA VAL A 22 -0.37 9.85 -3.52
C VAL A 22 -1.42 9.56 -2.44
N VAL A 23 -2.60 9.09 -2.86
CA VAL A 23 -3.70 8.70 -1.95
C VAL A 23 -3.88 7.19 -2.01
N LEU A 24 -3.75 6.52 -0.87
CA LEU A 24 -4.17 5.14 -0.70
C LEU A 24 -5.60 5.14 -0.15
N ALA A 25 -6.52 4.48 -0.84
CA ALA A 25 -7.94 4.44 -0.48
C ALA A 25 -8.43 3.00 -0.23
N GLY A 26 -9.51 2.88 0.54
CA GLY A 26 -10.18 1.61 0.84
C GLY A 26 -9.92 1.09 2.25
N LYS A 27 -8.67 0.76 2.59
CA LYS A 27 -8.27 0.11 3.86
C LYS A 27 -8.50 0.99 5.09
N GLY A 28 -8.09 2.24 5.03
CA GLY A 28 -8.18 3.15 6.18
C GLY A 28 -7.38 2.64 7.38
N HIS A 29 -8.09 2.20 8.43
CA HIS A 29 -7.48 1.68 9.67
C HIS A 29 -7.36 0.16 9.72
N GLU A 30 -7.84 -0.56 8.70
CA GLU A 30 -7.69 -2.00 8.56
C GLU A 30 -6.23 -2.39 8.31
N THR A 31 -5.76 -3.43 9.00
CA THR A 31 -4.36 -3.89 8.98
C THR A 31 -4.20 -5.29 8.38
N TYR A 32 -5.14 -5.71 7.55
CA TYR A 32 -5.10 -6.99 6.86
C TYR A 32 -5.54 -6.84 5.41
N GLN A 33 -5.23 -7.84 4.60
CA GLN A 33 -5.79 -8.04 3.27
C GLN A 33 -6.43 -9.40 3.22
N GLU A 34 -7.74 -9.43 2.95
CA GLU A 34 -8.43 -10.67 2.64
C GLU A 34 -8.15 -11.08 1.20
N VAL A 35 -7.76 -12.33 1.02
CA VAL A 35 -7.66 -13.00 -0.29
C VAL A 35 -8.33 -14.36 -0.14
N ASP A 36 -9.39 -14.59 -0.92
CA ASP A 36 -10.18 -15.83 -0.91
C ASP A 36 -10.63 -16.28 0.50
N GLY A 37 -11.07 -15.31 1.32
CA GLY A 37 -11.54 -15.56 2.69
C GLY A 37 -10.44 -15.79 3.73
N VAL A 38 -9.17 -15.64 3.36
CA VAL A 38 -8.02 -15.69 4.28
C VAL A 38 -7.47 -14.29 4.50
N GLU A 39 -7.35 -13.89 5.75
CA GLU A 39 -6.75 -12.62 6.15
C GLU A 39 -5.22 -12.73 6.25
N TYR A 40 -4.52 -11.90 5.50
CA TYR A 40 -3.06 -11.75 5.57
C TYR A 40 -2.70 -10.41 6.19
N HIS A 41 -1.70 -10.36 7.06
CA HIS A 41 -1.23 -9.08 7.62
C HIS A 41 -0.83 -8.11 6.51
N LEU A 42 -1.40 -6.90 6.54
CA LEU A 42 -1.07 -5.80 5.64
C LEU A 42 -1.54 -4.48 6.27
N ASP A 43 -0.62 -3.74 6.89
CA ASP A 43 -0.84 -2.34 7.26
C ASP A 43 -0.14 -1.43 6.25
N GLU A 44 -0.91 -0.66 5.48
CA GLU A 44 -0.36 0.23 4.46
C GLU A 44 0.54 1.32 5.06
N ARG A 45 0.30 1.72 6.31
CA ARG A 45 1.13 2.71 7.02
C ARG A 45 2.52 2.15 7.30
N GLU A 46 2.61 0.86 7.65
CA GLU A 46 3.89 0.15 7.82
C GLU A 46 4.64 0.05 6.49
N GLU A 47 3.94 -0.31 5.41
CA GLU A 47 4.55 -0.41 4.07
C GLU A 47 5.09 0.94 3.56
N ILE A 48 4.36 2.04 3.81
CA ILE A 48 4.82 3.40 3.47
C ILE A 48 6.04 3.78 4.32
N ALA A 49 5.99 3.57 5.64
CA ALA A 49 7.10 3.89 6.53
C ALA A 49 8.37 3.11 6.14
N ALA A 50 8.23 1.82 5.82
CA ALA A 50 9.32 0.95 5.39
C ALA A 50 9.92 1.34 4.03
N TYR A 51 9.16 2.01 3.15
CA TYR A 51 9.68 2.50 1.87
C TYR A 51 10.62 3.70 2.02
N PHE A 52 10.41 4.53 3.05
CA PHE A 52 11.20 5.74 3.30
C PHE A 52 12.31 5.55 4.35
N ALA A 53 12.40 4.37 4.97
CA ALA A 53 13.50 3.99 5.86
C ALA A 53 14.76 3.64 5.06
#